data_AF-A0A3L7W933-F1
#
_entry.id   AF-A0A3L7W933-F1
#
_cell.length_a   1.000
_cell.length_b   1.000
_cell.length_c   1.000
_cell.angle_alpha   90.00
_cell.angle_beta   90.00
_cell.angle_gamma   90.00
#
_symmetry.space_group_name_H-M   'P 1'
#
loop_
_entity.id
_entity.type
_entity.pdbx_description
1 polymer ?
#
loop_
_entity_poly.entity_id
_entity_poly.type
_entity_poly.pdbx_seq_one_letter_code
_entity_poly.pdbx_strand_id
1 'polypeptide(L)'
;MIDQSGGVGGLGALMRLDPDDPRIPEHRQSRLGLQADEDRRRPLWLSGDPEVLRLPAIGIVGTRRPSAHGLAAAQRIATLCVAHGWLVVSGMALGIDVAAHDAALDAGGATIGVLPSPAPGGVRQGARQLAARVVERGALLSDRSPGTPAAAWSFVTRNTLLAALCDGLIVVEAPEGSGALITAEAADGLGLPLAFVGAPFGSVTAAGGAAWFARANELSLHLVERRAPHLLTDRATLQAWLSVCAASVYADDRARELSLQRSGGAPPIGGLRGAILQRLESAGGAGLAEGDLLDLSRGAEAALPAALTMLAAQGLIEQRGGRWRGSEGAVLRSRA
;
A
#
# COMPACT_ATOMS: atom_id res chain seq x y z
N MET A 1 -31.35 -29.94 -17.21
CA MET A 1 -31.79 -29.06 -16.12
C MET A 1 -31.26 -29.68 -14.84
N ILE A 2 -30.01 -29.35 -14.49
CA ILE A 2 -29.36 -29.86 -13.28
C ILE A 2 -29.34 -28.70 -12.31
N ASP A 3 -30.07 -28.91 -11.21
CA ASP A 3 -30.16 -28.05 -10.05
C ASP A 3 -28.76 -27.75 -9.48
N GLN A 4 -28.34 -26.48 -9.54
CA GLN A 4 -27.11 -25.96 -8.94
C GLN A 4 -27.34 -25.34 -7.56
N SER A 5 -28.40 -25.72 -6.84
CA SER A 5 -28.62 -25.30 -5.44
C SER A 5 -27.83 -26.15 -4.41
N GLY A 6 -26.59 -26.50 -4.73
CA GLY A 6 -25.60 -26.97 -3.75
C GLY A 6 -25.11 -25.81 -2.88
N GLY A 7 -26.04 -25.19 -2.12
CA GLY A 7 -25.75 -24.07 -1.24
C GLY A 7 -24.68 -24.46 -0.21
N VAL A 8 -23.49 -23.89 -0.35
CA VAL A 8 -22.52 -23.83 0.75
C VAL A 8 -23.06 -22.81 1.74
N GLY A 9 -24.01 -23.25 2.58
CA GLY A 9 -24.66 -22.43 3.59
C GLY A 9 -23.60 -21.81 4.51
N GLY A 10 -23.39 -20.50 4.38
CA GLY A 10 -22.49 -19.72 5.24
C GLY A 10 -21.51 -18.79 4.51
N LEU A 11 -21.30 -18.93 3.19
CA LEU A 11 -20.35 -18.08 2.45
C LEU A 11 -20.99 -16.94 1.66
N GLY A 12 -22.18 -16.45 2.07
CA GLY A 12 -22.81 -15.25 1.52
C GLY A 12 -23.18 -15.30 0.03
N ALA A 13 -23.88 -14.27 -0.45
CA ALA A 13 -24.11 -14.07 -1.88
C ALA A 13 -22.87 -13.42 -2.52
N LEU A 14 -22.54 -13.81 -3.75
CA LEU A 14 -21.41 -13.25 -4.47
C LEU A 14 -21.82 -11.96 -5.18
N MET A 15 -21.13 -10.86 -4.85
CA MET A 15 -21.28 -9.54 -5.44
C MET A 15 -20.19 -9.28 -6.48
N ARG A 16 -20.55 -8.66 -7.59
CA ARG A 16 -19.61 -8.14 -8.58
C ARG A 16 -19.37 -6.66 -8.31
N LEU A 17 -18.10 -6.25 -8.23
CA LEU A 17 -17.66 -4.87 -8.09
C LEU A 17 -16.77 -4.52 -9.27
N ASP A 18 -17.00 -3.38 -9.91
CA ASP A 18 -16.07 -2.88 -10.91
C ASP A 18 -14.90 -2.14 -10.21
N PRO A 19 -13.69 -2.08 -10.81
CA PRO A 19 -12.53 -1.50 -10.13
C PRO A 19 -12.65 -0.01 -9.75
N ASP A 20 -13.59 0.71 -10.36
CA ASP A 20 -13.94 2.11 -10.09
C ASP A 20 -15.07 2.26 -9.06
N ASP A 21 -15.52 1.17 -8.44
CA ASP A 21 -16.56 1.21 -7.42
C ASP A 21 -16.19 2.16 -6.27
N PRO A 22 -17.09 3.08 -5.86
CA PRO A 22 -16.79 4.11 -4.85
C PRO A 22 -16.50 3.55 -3.44
N ARG A 23 -16.71 2.26 -3.19
CA ARG A 23 -16.29 1.57 -1.96
C ARG A 23 -14.80 1.24 -1.94
N ILE A 24 -14.15 1.27 -3.10
CA ILE A 24 -12.70 1.14 -3.24
C ILE A 24 -12.10 2.56 -3.26
N PRO A 25 -11.25 2.94 -2.31
CA PRO A 25 -10.58 4.24 -2.32
C PRO A 25 -9.76 4.49 -3.60
N GLU A 26 -9.73 5.73 -4.10
CA GLU A 26 -9.14 6.10 -5.40
C GLU A 26 -7.65 5.70 -5.51
N HIS A 27 -6.88 5.83 -4.42
CA HIS A 27 -5.47 5.42 -4.38
C HIS A 27 -5.28 3.92 -4.55
N ARG A 28 -6.30 3.10 -4.23
CA ARG A 28 -6.32 1.66 -4.54
C ARG A 28 -6.85 1.41 -5.93
N GLN A 29 -7.87 2.15 -6.38
CA GLN A 29 -8.38 2.04 -7.76
C GLN A 29 -7.26 2.30 -8.79
N SER A 30 -6.37 3.27 -8.53
CA SER A 30 -5.20 3.54 -9.39
C SER A 30 -4.26 2.34 -9.51
N ARG A 31 -4.03 1.60 -8.41
CA ARG A 31 -3.23 0.36 -8.37
C ARG A 31 -3.95 -0.83 -9.01
N LEU A 32 -5.28 -0.83 -8.95
CA LEU A 32 -6.14 -1.85 -9.55
C LEU A 32 -6.40 -1.62 -11.05
N GLY A 33 -5.98 -0.48 -11.61
CA GLY A 33 -5.96 -0.23 -13.06
C GLY A 33 -6.80 0.95 -13.57
N LEU A 34 -6.60 2.15 -13.02
CA LEU A 34 -7.15 3.41 -13.58
C LEU A 34 -6.16 4.24 -14.43
N GLN A 35 -5.11 3.62 -14.98
CA GLN A 35 -4.30 4.23 -16.04
C GLN A 35 -4.48 3.45 -17.35
N ALA A 36 -4.32 4.15 -18.48
CA ALA A 36 -4.83 3.85 -19.82
C ALA A 36 -4.22 2.62 -20.55
N ASP A 37 -3.96 1.53 -19.84
CA ASP A 37 -3.60 0.24 -20.44
C ASP A 37 -4.81 -0.71 -20.35
N GLU A 38 -5.36 -1.09 -21.49
CA GLU A 38 -6.74 -1.54 -21.69
C GLU A 38 -7.10 -2.92 -21.09
N ASP A 39 -6.18 -3.69 -20.51
CA ASP A 39 -6.40 -5.13 -20.23
C ASP A 39 -6.52 -5.54 -18.74
N ARG A 40 -6.73 -4.59 -17.81
CA ARG A 40 -6.82 -4.89 -16.36
C ARG A 40 -8.04 -4.39 -15.59
N ARG A 41 -9.10 -3.89 -16.24
CA ARG A 41 -10.39 -3.62 -15.56
C ARG A 41 -11.19 -4.89 -15.29
N ARG A 42 -10.60 -5.88 -14.62
CA ARG A 42 -11.31 -7.10 -14.26
C ARG A 42 -12.22 -6.79 -13.06
N PRO A 43 -13.52 -7.11 -13.14
CA PRO A 43 -14.39 -6.95 -11.99
C PRO A 43 -13.91 -7.85 -10.86
N LEU A 44 -14.05 -7.34 -9.64
CA LEU A 44 -13.81 -8.08 -8.42
C LEU A 44 -15.08 -8.82 -8.02
N TRP A 45 -14.92 -10.04 -7.55
CA TRP A 45 -15.98 -10.89 -7.04
C TRP A 45 -15.81 -11.02 -5.55
N LEU A 46 -16.75 -10.46 -4.80
CA LEU A 46 -16.71 -10.34 -3.36
C LEU A 46 -17.82 -11.18 -2.74
N SER A 47 -17.53 -11.86 -1.64
CA SER A 47 -18.56 -12.36 -0.72
C SER A 47 -18.30 -11.84 0.69
N GLY A 48 -19.33 -11.32 1.34
CA GLY A 48 -19.24 -10.64 2.64
C GLY A 48 -19.66 -9.17 2.54
N ASP A 49 -19.13 -8.35 3.45
CA ASP A 49 -19.42 -6.93 3.50
C ASP A 49 -18.49 -6.14 2.56
N PRO A 50 -19.01 -5.49 1.50
CA PRO A 50 -18.19 -4.67 0.62
C PRO A 50 -17.72 -3.35 1.24
N GLU A 51 -18.32 -2.87 2.33
CA GLU A 51 -17.92 -1.61 2.97
C GLU A 51 -16.53 -1.67 3.61
N VAL A 52 -16.05 -2.87 3.94
CA VAL A 52 -14.70 -3.07 4.48
C VAL A 52 -13.59 -2.66 3.49
N LEU A 53 -13.89 -2.57 2.18
CA LEU A 53 -12.96 -2.07 1.18
C LEU A 53 -12.61 -0.59 1.36
N ARG A 54 -13.41 0.18 2.11
CA ARG A 54 -13.13 1.59 2.45
C ARG A 54 -12.09 1.75 3.54
N LEU A 55 -11.89 0.72 4.36
CA LEU A 55 -11.04 0.81 5.55
C LEU A 55 -9.55 0.78 5.17
N PRO A 56 -8.68 1.50 5.90
CA PRO A 56 -7.23 1.39 5.73
C PRO A 56 -6.78 -0.04 6.04
N ALA A 57 -5.86 -0.58 5.24
CA ALA A 57 -5.60 -2.02 5.18
C ALA A 57 -4.12 -2.38 5.22
N ILE A 58 -3.74 -3.33 6.07
CA ILE A 58 -2.40 -3.92 6.12
C ILE A 58 -2.46 -5.36 5.63
N GLY A 59 -1.63 -5.64 4.63
CA GLY A 59 -1.41 -7.01 4.17
C GLY A 59 -0.49 -7.75 5.14
N ILE A 60 -0.85 -8.96 5.56
CA ILE A 60 0.01 -9.81 6.39
C ILE A 60 0.18 -11.15 5.68
N VAL A 61 1.41 -11.49 5.29
CA VAL A 61 1.71 -12.69 4.51
C VAL A 61 2.90 -13.46 5.06
N GLY A 62 2.98 -14.74 4.75
CA GLY A 62 4.15 -15.55 5.06
C GLY A 62 4.04 -17.01 4.67
N THR A 63 4.91 -17.82 5.26
CA THR A 63 5.03 -19.24 4.96
C THR A 63 3.80 -20.04 5.41
N ARG A 64 3.51 -21.10 4.65
CA ARG A 64 2.49 -22.09 5.01
C ARG A 64 2.90 -23.01 6.15
N ARG A 65 4.20 -23.01 6.51
CA ARG A 65 4.80 -23.80 7.59
C ARG A 65 5.63 -22.88 8.49
N PRO A 66 4.97 -22.04 9.31
CA PRO A 66 5.67 -21.08 10.16
C PRO A 66 6.32 -21.75 11.35
N SER A 67 7.34 -21.09 11.90
CA SER A 67 7.86 -21.40 13.22
C SER A 67 6.87 -20.97 14.32
N ALA A 68 7.11 -21.40 15.57
CA ALA A 68 6.33 -20.91 16.71
C ALA A 68 6.48 -19.39 16.89
N HIS A 69 7.68 -18.85 16.62
CA HIS A 69 7.93 -17.41 16.61
C HIS A 69 7.11 -16.70 15.53
N GLY A 70 7.14 -17.21 14.29
CA GLY A 70 6.37 -16.64 13.19
C GLY A 70 4.87 -16.65 13.44
N LEU A 71 4.35 -17.73 14.02
CA LEU A 71 2.93 -17.84 14.38
C LEU A 71 2.54 -16.80 15.44
N ALA A 72 3.31 -16.70 16.53
CA ALA A 72 3.07 -15.72 17.59
C ALA A 72 3.19 -14.27 17.08
N ALA A 73 4.17 -14.02 16.19
CA ALA A 73 4.35 -12.72 15.56
C ALA A 73 3.14 -12.35 14.69
N ALA A 74 2.66 -13.25 13.82
CA ALA A 74 1.49 -13.00 12.97
C ALA A 74 0.25 -12.65 13.80
N GLN A 75 -0.02 -13.42 14.86
CA GLN A 75 -1.16 -13.17 15.75
C GLN A 75 -1.07 -11.81 16.43
N ARG A 76 0.11 -11.49 16.99
CA ARG A 76 0.33 -10.24 17.72
C ARG A 76 0.29 -9.02 16.79
N ILE A 77 0.86 -9.12 15.59
CA ILE A 77 0.83 -8.06 14.59
C ILE A 77 -0.61 -7.82 14.14
N ALA A 78 -1.35 -8.86 13.76
CA ALA A 78 -2.75 -8.73 13.32
C ALA A 78 -3.64 -8.10 14.41
N THR A 79 -3.48 -8.55 15.66
CA THR A 79 -4.19 -7.97 16.82
C THR A 79 -3.88 -6.47 16.97
N LEU A 80 -2.60 -6.09 16.85
CA LEU A 80 -2.20 -4.68 16.97
C LEU A 80 -2.67 -3.84 15.78
N CYS A 81 -2.65 -4.37 14.55
CA CYS A 81 -3.23 -3.71 13.38
C CYS A 81 -4.70 -3.37 13.63
N VAL A 82 -5.51 -4.36 14.06
CA VAL A 82 -6.93 -4.15 14.39
C VAL A 82 -7.11 -3.12 15.50
N ALA A 83 -6.32 -3.20 16.58
CA ALA A 83 -6.38 -2.24 17.68
C ALA A 83 -6.04 -0.80 17.25
N HIS A 84 -5.31 -0.63 16.15
CA HIS A 84 -4.97 0.66 15.54
C HIS A 84 -5.87 1.03 14.34
N GLY A 85 -7.00 0.33 14.16
CA GLY A 85 -8.00 0.65 13.14
C GLY A 85 -7.68 0.13 11.74
N TRP A 86 -6.70 -0.76 11.60
CA TRP A 86 -6.33 -1.35 10.32
C TRP A 86 -7.08 -2.65 10.06
N LEU A 87 -7.65 -2.76 8.87
CA LEU A 87 -8.15 -4.00 8.30
C LEU A 87 -6.97 -4.93 7.98
N VAL A 88 -7.08 -6.21 8.32
CA VAL A 88 -6.08 -7.21 7.91
C VAL A 88 -6.46 -7.80 6.56
N VAL A 89 -5.52 -7.84 5.62
CA VAL A 89 -5.69 -8.49 4.32
C VAL A 89 -4.70 -9.64 4.19
N SER A 90 -5.16 -10.82 3.80
CA SER A 90 -4.28 -11.96 3.56
C SER A 90 -4.86 -12.92 2.53
N GLY A 91 -4.12 -13.98 2.21
CA GLY A 91 -4.41 -14.87 1.11
C GLY A 91 -5.23 -16.12 1.46
N MET A 92 -5.75 -16.22 2.69
CA MET A 92 -6.39 -17.44 3.20
C MET A 92 -5.52 -18.71 3.06
N ALA A 93 -4.19 -18.59 2.85
CA ALA A 93 -3.27 -19.74 2.77
C ALA A 93 -3.19 -20.49 4.11
N LEU A 94 -2.40 -21.56 4.22
CA LEU A 94 -2.10 -22.16 5.54
C LEU A 94 -1.07 -21.28 6.28
N GLY A 95 -0.85 -21.55 7.56
CA GLY A 95 0.23 -20.92 8.32
C GLY A 95 -0.08 -19.47 8.65
N ILE A 96 0.82 -18.56 8.26
CA ILE A 96 0.75 -17.13 8.61
C ILE A 96 -0.60 -16.50 8.21
N ASP A 97 -1.12 -16.79 7.02
CA ASP A 97 -2.38 -16.22 6.55
C ASP A 97 -3.56 -16.59 7.47
N VAL A 98 -3.69 -17.86 7.87
CA VAL A 98 -4.73 -18.30 8.82
C VAL A 98 -4.57 -17.55 10.14
N ALA A 99 -3.35 -17.52 10.67
CA ALA A 99 -3.06 -16.91 11.96
C ALA A 99 -3.38 -15.41 11.99
N ALA A 100 -3.12 -14.70 10.89
CA ALA A 100 -3.44 -13.30 10.73
C ALA A 100 -4.96 -13.07 10.69
N HIS A 101 -5.70 -13.86 9.91
CA HIS A 101 -7.16 -13.76 9.85
C HIS A 101 -7.82 -14.10 11.19
N ASP A 102 -7.43 -15.22 11.82
CA ASP A 102 -7.98 -15.63 13.12
C ASP A 102 -7.76 -14.55 14.17
N ALA A 103 -6.52 -14.08 14.32
CA ALA A 103 -6.21 -13.05 15.32
C ALA A 103 -6.91 -11.72 15.05
N ALA A 104 -7.09 -11.33 13.78
CA ALA A 104 -7.84 -10.12 13.44
C ALA A 104 -9.32 -10.23 13.85
N LEU A 105 -9.95 -11.38 13.55
CA LEU A 105 -11.34 -11.66 13.89
C LEU A 105 -11.55 -11.79 15.40
N ASP A 106 -10.63 -12.46 16.10
CA ASP A 106 -10.65 -12.65 17.56
C ASP A 106 -10.45 -11.31 18.30
N ALA A 107 -9.67 -10.39 17.73
CA ALA A 107 -9.53 -9.01 18.21
C ALA A 107 -10.78 -8.13 17.95
N GLY A 108 -11.83 -8.68 17.34
CA GLY A 108 -13.06 -7.96 17.02
C GLY A 108 -13.00 -7.12 15.73
N GLY A 109 -11.93 -7.27 14.94
CA GLY A 109 -11.75 -6.57 13.68
C GLY A 109 -12.38 -7.28 12.48
N ALA A 110 -12.30 -6.60 11.34
CA ALA A 110 -12.64 -7.13 10.03
C ALA A 110 -11.39 -7.68 9.32
N THR A 111 -11.58 -8.53 8.31
CA THR A 111 -10.48 -9.00 7.46
C THR A 111 -10.92 -9.32 6.03
N ILE A 112 -10.01 -9.15 5.06
CA ILE A 112 -10.23 -9.55 3.67
C ILE A 112 -9.35 -10.73 3.30
N GLY A 113 -9.97 -11.84 2.88
CA GLY A 113 -9.30 -12.99 2.29
C GLY A 113 -9.27 -12.92 0.76
N VAL A 114 -8.09 -12.76 0.16
CA VAL A 114 -7.94 -12.69 -1.30
C VAL A 114 -7.69 -14.10 -1.86
N LEU A 115 -8.57 -14.56 -2.74
CA LEU A 115 -8.61 -15.91 -3.26
C LEU A 115 -8.11 -15.98 -4.72
N PRO A 116 -7.54 -17.11 -5.16
CA PRO A 116 -7.16 -17.34 -6.56
C PRO A 116 -8.36 -17.64 -7.49
N SER A 117 -9.56 -17.76 -6.93
CA SER A 117 -10.84 -18.04 -7.60
C SER A 117 -11.98 -17.63 -6.64
N PRO A 118 -13.20 -17.27 -7.09
CA PRO A 118 -14.26 -16.85 -6.18
C PRO A 118 -14.70 -17.96 -5.22
N ALA A 119 -15.24 -17.56 -4.08
CA ALA A 119 -15.90 -18.49 -3.16
C ALA A 119 -17.12 -19.16 -3.84
N PRO A 120 -17.43 -20.43 -3.50
CA PRO A 120 -16.67 -21.32 -2.63
C PRO A 120 -15.44 -21.97 -3.30
N GLY A 121 -15.30 -21.87 -4.63
CA GLY A 121 -14.28 -22.59 -5.42
C GLY A 121 -12.83 -22.28 -5.07
N GLY A 122 -12.51 -21.04 -4.70
CA GLY A 122 -11.16 -20.65 -4.25
C GLY A 122 -10.85 -20.94 -2.79
N VAL A 123 -11.83 -21.35 -1.98
CA VAL A 123 -11.64 -21.64 -0.56
C VAL A 123 -11.16 -23.08 -0.40
N ARG A 124 -10.01 -23.27 0.26
CA ARG A 124 -9.56 -24.63 0.60
C ARG A 124 -10.56 -25.31 1.52
N GLN A 125 -10.76 -26.62 1.35
CA GLN A 125 -11.70 -27.41 2.16
C GLN A 125 -11.47 -27.23 3.68
N GLY A 126 -10.22 -27.27 4.13
CA GLY A 126 -9.87 -27.07 5.55
C GLY A 126 -10.01 -25.63 6.07
N ALA A 127 -10.28 -24.66 5.21
CA ALA A 127 -10.43 -23.24 5.58
C ALA A 127 -11.90 -22.78 5.57
N ARG A 128 -12.88 -23.68 5.38
CA ARG A 128 -14.30 -23.30 5.26
C ARG A 128 -14.87 -22.60 6.50
N GLN A 129 -14.50 -23.04 7.69
CA GLN A 129 -14.94 -22.41 8.94
C GLN A 129 -14.36 -21.00 9.09
N LEU A 130 -13.06 -20.84 8.82
CA LEU A 130 -12.42 -19.52 8.78
C LEU A 130 -13.09 -18.63 7.73
N ALA A 131 -13.31 -19.15 6.53
CA ALA A 131 -13.93 -18.42 5.43
C ALA A 131 -15.34 -17.92 5.80
N ALA A 132 -16.14 -18.72 6.52
CA ALA A 132 -17.44 -18.28 7.02
C ALA A 132 -17.31 -17.12 8.02
N ARG A 133 -16.37 -17.20 8.97
CA ARG A 133 -16.08 -16.10 9.92
C ARG A 133 -15.58 -14.84 9.21
N VAL A 134 -14.76 -14.99 8.17
CA VAL A 134 -14.28 -13.87 7.34
C VAL A 134 -15.46 -13.21 6.63
N VAL A 135 -16.38 -13.96 6.04
CA VAL A 135 -17.58 -13.42 5.37
C VAL A 135 -18.51 -12.71 6.35
N GLU A 136 -18.59 -13.17 7.61
CA GLU A 136 -19.46 -12.57 8.63
C GLU A 136 -19.02 -11.16 9.06
N ARG A 137 -17.72 -10.87 9.08
CA ARG A 137 -17.16 -9.60 9.58
C ARG A 137 -16.31 -8.84 8.57
N GLY A 138 -16.23 -9.34 7.34
CA GLY A 138 -15.27 -8.91 6.35
C GLY A 138 -15.66 -9.45 4.99
N ALA A 139 -14.66 -9.83 4.18
CA ALA A 139 -14.94 -10.28 2.83
C ALA A 139 -13.93 -11.30 2.27
N LEU A 140 -14.40 -12.15 1.37
CA LEU A 140 -13.58 -12.94 0.47
C LEU A 140 -13.62 -12.30 -0.93
N LEU A 141 -12.47 -12.13 -1.57
CA LEU A 141 -12.37 -11.38 -2.82
C LEU A 141 -11.51 -12.09 -3.87
N SER A 142 -11.85 -11.98 -5.16
CA SER A 142 -11.12 -12.55 -6.29
C SER A 142 -11.27 -11.69 -7.56
N ASP A 143 -10.28 -11.64 -8.45
CA ASP A 143 -10.35 -11.02 -9.80
C ASP A 143 -10.86 -11.98 -10.90
N ARG A 144 -11.13 -13.24 -10.54
CA ARG A 144 -11.62 -14.28 -11.43
C ARG A 144 -13.13 -14.36 -11.44
N SER A 145 -13.74 -14.67 -12.58
CA SER A 145 -15.19 -14.87 -12.69
C SER A 145 -15.66 -16.14 -11.95
N PRO A 146 -16.93 -16.19 -11.52
CA PRO A 146 -17.50 -17.34 -10.83
C PRO A 146 -17.41 -18.59 -11.71
N GLY A 147 -17.10 -19.72 -11.08
CA GLY A 147 -16.90 -20.99 -11.80
C GLY A 147 -15.51 -21.16 -12.44
N THR A 148 -14.65 -20.14 -12.43
CA THR A 148 -13.25 -20.28 -12.89
C THR A 148 -12.43 -21.06 -11.87
N PRO A 149 -11.87 -22.24 -12.18
CA PRO A 149 -11.05 -23.00 -11.24
C PRO A 149 -9.71 -22.29 -10.96
N ALA A 150 -9.16 -22.51 -9.76
CA ALA A 150 -7.83 -22.00 -9.43
C ALA A 150 -6.74 -22.75 -10.21
N ALA A 151 -5.88 -22.00 -10.90
CA ALA A 151 -4.70 -22.53 -11.56
C ALA A 151 -3.42 -22.01 -10.86
N ALA A 152 -2.27 -22.61 -11.15
CA ALA A 152 -0.99 -22.21 -10.54
C ALA A 152 -0.69 -20.71 -10.72
N TRP A 153 -0.91 -20.17 -11.92
CA TRP A 153 -0.74 -18.75 -12.24
C TRP A 153 -1.75 -17.84 -11.53
N SER A 154 -2.92 -18.37 -11.15
CA SER A 154 -3.94 -17.63 -10.40
C SER A 154 -3.44 -17.24 -9.01
N PHE A 155 -2.53 -18.01 -8.40
CA PHE A 155 -1.94 -17.64 -7.10
C PHE A 155 -0.98 -16.45 -7.21
N VAL A 156 -0.22 -16.36 -8.32
CA VAL A 156 0.71 -15.24 -8.57
C VAL A 156 -0.08 -13.96 -8.81
N THR A 157 -1.06 -14.00 -9.72
CA THR A 157 -1.91 -12.84 -10.01
C THR A 157 -2.74 -12.39 -8.81
N ARG A 158 -3.22 -13.33 -7.99
CA ARG A 158 -3.86 -13.04 -6.70
C ARG A 158 -2.96 -12.23 -5.78
N ASN A 159 -1.67 -12.54 -5.69
CA ASN A 159 -0.76 -11.83 -4.79
C ASN A 159 -0.60 -10.34 -5.18
N THR A 160 -0.64 -10.02 -6.49
CA THR A 160 -0.65 -8.63 -6.96
C THR A 160 -1.93 -7.91 -6.54
N LEU A 161 -3.10 -8.56 -6.69
CA LEU A 161 -4.38 -8.02 -6.21
C LEU A 161 -4.36 -7.78 -4.71
N LEU A 162 -3.83 -8.73 -3.93
CA LEU A 162 -3.68 -8.59 -2.48
C LEU A 162 -2.86 -7.36 -2.13
N ALA A 163 -1.68 -7.19 -2.74
CA ALA A 163 -0.84 -6.01 -2.53
C ALA A 163 -1.59 -4.71 -2.90
N ALA A 164 -2.28 -4.67 -4.05
CA ALA A 164 -3.00 -3.49 -4.51
C ALA A 164 -4.14 -3.04 -3.57
N LEU A 165 -4.72 -3.96 -2.79
CA LEU A 165 -5.75 -3.67 -1.79
C LEU A 165 -5.19 -3.12 -0.47
N CYS A 166 -3.87 -3.14 -0.29
CA CYS A 166 -3.21 -2.75 0.96
C CYS A 166 -2.61 -1.34 0.88
N ASP A 167 -2.41 -0.74 2.05
CA ASP A 167 -1.67 0.51 2.24
C ASP A 167 -0.25 0.27 2.80
N GLY A 168 0.03 -0.97 3.17
CA GLY A 168 1.34 -1.49 3.56
C GLY A 168 1.30 -3.02 3.63
N LEU A 169 2.44 -3.68 3.48
CA LEU A 169 2.54 -5.13 3.55
C LEU A 169 3.63 -5.57 4.55
N ILE A 170 3.26 -6.50 5.43
CA ILE A 170 4.15 -7.16 6.39
C ILE A 170 4.39 -8.60 5.94
N VAL A 171 5.66 -8.96 5.76
CA VAL A 171 6.12 -10.34 5.57
C VAL A 171 6.60 -10.88 6.90
N VAL A 172 5.87 -11.85 7.47
CA VAL A 172 6.17 -12.38 8.81
C VAL A 172 7.30 -13.40 8.78
N GLU A 173 7.18 -14.41 7.92
CA GLU A 173 8.23 -15.41 7.70
C GLU A 173 8.15 -15.88 6.27
N ALA A 174 9.27 -15.87 5.56
CA ALA A 174 9.34 -16.35 4.19
C ALA A 174 10.67 -17.08 3.94
N PRO A 175 10.65 -18.39 3.64
CA PRO A 175 11.82 -19.06 3.11
C PRO A 175 12.10 -18.59 1.68
N GLU A 176 13.28 -18.94 1.16
CA GLU A 176 13.62 -18.68 -0.25
C GLU A 176 12.58 -19.29 -1.20
N GLY A 177 12.28 -18.58 -2.28
CA GLY A 177 11.26 -18.99 -3.26
C GLY A 177 9.82 -18.98 -2.74
N SER A 178 9.56 -18.46 -1.54
CA SER A 178 8.21 -18.39 -0.98
C SER A 178 7.30 -17.46 -1.79
N GLY A 179 6.04 -17.86 -1.98
CA GLY A 179 5.01 -17.00 -2.59
C GLY A 179 4.73 -15.71 -1.80
N ALA A 180 5.11 -15.63 -0.53
CA ALA A 180 5.07 -14.38 0.24
C ALA A 180 6.05 -13.33 -0.33
N LEU A 181 7.21 -13.75 -0.84
CA LEU A 181 8.19 -12.86 -1.48
C LEU A 181 7.68 -12.31 -2.81
N ILE A 182 6.90 -13.09 -3.56
CA ILE A 182 6.20 -12.61 -4.77
C ILE A 182 5.23 -11.48 -4.42
N THR A 183 4.57 -11.59 -3.26
CA THR A 183 3.67 -10.52 -2.77
C THR A 183 4.47 -9.28 -2.35
N ALA A 184 5.63 -9.48 -1.73
CA ALA A 184 6.55 -8.39 -1.38
C ALA A 184 7.07 -7.66 -2.63
N GLU A 185 7.46 -8.38 -3.67
CA GLU A 185 7.85 -7.80 -4.96
C GLU A 185 6.71 -7.01 -5.61
N ALA A 186 5.48 -7.51 -5.56
CA ALA A 186 4.32 -6.77 -6.08
C ALA A 186 4.07 -5.48 -5.29
N ALA A 187 4.16 -5.52 -3.96
CA ALA A 187 4.00 -4.35 -3.11
C ALA A 187 5.12 -3.32 -3.28
N ASP A 188 6.38 -3.77 -3.44
CA ASP A 188 7.53 -2.92 -3.78
C ASP A 188 7.33 -2.22 -5.12
N GLY A 189 6.88 -2.95 -6.15
CA GLY A 189 6.56 -2.39 -7.47
C GLY A 189 5.41 -1.38 -7.46
N LEU A 190 4.50 -1.48 -6.48
CA LEU A 190 3.42 -0.52 -6.25
C LEU A 190 3.85 0.65 -5.33
N GLY A 191 5.10 0.70 -4.88
CA GLY A 191 5.62 1.75 -3.99
C GLY A 191 5.04 1.71 -2.58
N LEU A 192 4.50 0.56 -2.14
CA LEU A 192 3.89 0.42 -0.82
C LEU A 192 4.97 0.36 0.27
N PRO A 193 4.71 0.91 1.46
CA PRO A 193 5.50 0.60 2.65
C PRO A 193 5.59 -0.92 2.85
N LEU A 194 6.83 -1.41 2.97
CA LEU A 194 7.12 -2.82 3.22
C LEU A 194 7.78 -3.00 4.58
N ALA A 195 7.40 -4.08 5.26
CA ALA A 195 8.03 -4.49 6.49
C ALA A 195 8.27 -6.00 6.53
N PHE A 196 9.37 -6.38 7.18
CA PHE A 196 9.75 -7.77 7.44
C PHE A 196 9.88 -7.98 8.94
N VAL A 197 9.41 -9.12 9.45
CA VAL A 197 9.57 -9.44 10.86
C VAL A 197 10.96 -10.03 11.12
N GLY A 198 11.62 -9.51 12.15
CA GLY A 198 12.88 -10.04 12.64
C GLY A 198 12.71 -11.48 13.14
N ALA A 199 13.68 -12.33 12.80
CA ALA A 199 13.69 -13.73 13.18
C ALA A 199 14.97 -14.08 13.96
N PRO A 200 14.94 -15.11 14.81
CA PRO A 200 16.15 -15.62 15.46
C PRO A 200 17.24 -15.99 14.45
N PHE A 201 18.49 -15.85 14.87
CA PHE A 201 19.65 -16.26 14.06
C PHE A 201 19.53 -17.73 13.62
N GLY A 202 19.81 -18.00 12.35
CA GLY A 202 19.71 -19.33 11.76
C GLY A 202 18.30 -19.78 11.37
N SER A 203 17.28 -18.90 11.44
CA SER A 203 15.91 -19.25 11.04
C SER A 203 15.78 -19.48 9.52
N VAL A 204 15.71 -20.74 9.11
CA VAL A 204 15.53 -21.13 7.70
C VAL A 204 14.17 -20.71 7.15
N THR A 205 13.15 -20.61 8.00
CA THR A 205 11.79 -20.19 7.61
C THR A 205 11.70 -18.70 7.31
N ALA A 206 12.70 -17.91 7.71
CA ALA A 206 12.77 -16.48 7.46
C ALA A 206 13.92 -16.08 6.52
N ALA A 207 14.78 -17.02 6.11
CA ALA A 207 16.00 -16.75 5.34
C ALA A 207 15.73 -15.95 4.04
N GLY A 208 14.67 -16.31 3.30
CA GLY A 208 14.30 -15.60 2.08
C GLY A 208 13.85 -14.16 2.35
N GLY A 209 13.09 -13.92 3.43
CA GLY A 209 12.71 -12.58 3.86
C GLY A 209 13.90 -11.73 4.29
N ALA A 210 14.83 -12.31 5.06
CA ALA A 210 16.06 -11.63 5.47
C ALA A 210 16.95 -11.25 4.27
N ALA A 211 17.12 -12.17 3.31
CA ALA A 211 17.87 -11.92 2.09
C ALA A 211 17.19 -10.85 1.21
N TRP A 212 15.85 -10.88 1.10
CA TRP A 212 15.10 -9.84 0.39
C TRP A 212 15.31 -8.47 1.03
N PHE A 213 15.13 -8.38 2.36
CA PHE A 213 15.32 -7.15 3.13
C PHE A 213 16.72 -6.56 2.94
N ALA A 214 17.77 -7.38 3.08
CA ALA A 214 19.15 -6.93 2.95
C ALA A 214 19.43 -6.33 1.56
N ARG A 215 19.01 -7.01 0.48
CA ARG A 215 19.19 -6.53 -0.90
C ARG A 215 18.41 -5.24 -1.16
N ALA A 216 17.16 -5.17 -0.72
CA ALA A 216 16.33 -3.99 -0.92
C ALA A 216 16.87 -2.78 -0.16
N ASN A 217 17.41 -2.99 1.05
CA ASN A 217 18.05 -1.94 1.83
C ASN A 217 19.33 -1.42 1.15
N GLU A 218 20.16 -2.32 0.62
CA GLU A 218 21.34 -1.94 -0.17
C GLU A 218 20.96 -1.11 -1.40
N LEU A 219 19.97 -1.55 -2.18
CA LEU A 219 19.49 -0.81 -3.36
C LEU A 219 18.93 0.57 -3.00
N SER A 220 18.28 0.71 -1.84
CA SER A 220 17.70 1.99 -1.39
C SER A 220 18.78 3.02 -1.04
N LEU A 221 20.00 2.60 -0.72
CA LEU A 221 21.15 3.50 -0.55
C LEU A 221 21.62 4.10 -1.88
N HIS A 222 21.33 3.43 -3.00
CA HIS A 222 21.80 3.81 -4.33
C HIS A 222 20.70 4.44 -5.20
N LEU A 223 19.43 4.17 -4.91
CA LEU A 223 18.28 4.62 -5.69
C LEU A 223 17.42 5.58 -4.85
N VAL A 224 17.52 6.88 -5.15
CA VAL A 224 16.86 7.97 -4.40
C VAL A 224 15.33 7.82 -4.32
N GLU A 225 14.73 7.12 -5.27
CA GLU A 225 13.27 6.97 -5.39
C GLU A 225 12.71 5.73 -4.68
N ARG A 226 13.56 4.80 -4.22
CA ARG A 226 13.09 3.57 -3.55
C ARG A 226 12.98 3.76 -2.04
N ARG A 227 11.84 3.33 -1.49
CA ARG A 227 11.62 3.29 -0.03
C ARG A 227 12.29 2.05 0.56
N ALA A 228 13.14 2.25 1.56
CA ALA A 228 13.73 1.14 2.29
C ALA A 228 12.65 0.35 3.05
N PRO A 229 12.69 -1.00 3.01
CA PRO A 229 11.80 -1.80 3.85
C PRO A 229 12.13 -1.58 5.34
N HIS A 230 11.15 -1.83 6.20
CA HIS A 230 11.31 -1.73 7.65
C HIS A 230 11.49 -3.10 8.30
N LEU A 231 12.34 -3.18 9.34
CA LEU A 231 12.48 -4.38 10.14
C LEU A 231 11.65 -4.24 11.41
N LEU A 232 10.74 -5.18 11.65
CA LEU A 232 9.88 -5.21 12.84
C LEU A 232 10.50 -6.15 13.86
N THR A 233 10.97 -5.61 14.97
CA THR A 233 11.56 -6.37 16.08
C THR A 233 10.70 -6.37 17.33
N ASP A 234 9.78 -5.40 17.43
CA ASP A 234 8.97 -5.17 18.61
C ASP A 234 7.69 -4.37 18.29
N ARG A 235 6.97 -3.96 19.34
CA ARG A 235 5.76 -3.15 19.21
C ARG A 235 6.03 -1.72 18.73
N ALA A 236 7.15 -1.12 19.14
CA ALA A 236 7.45 0.27 18.84
C ALA A 236 7.78 0.44 17.35
N THR A 237 8.58 -0.47 16.80
CA THR A 237 8.90 -0.53 15.37
C THR A 237 7.64 -0.76 14.51
N LEU A 238 6.72 -1.62 14.96
CA LEU A 238 5.42 -1.78 14.29
C LEU A 238 4.59 -0.48 14.31
N GLN A 239 4.48 0.18 15.46
CA GLN A 239 3.70 1.43 15.57
C GLN A 239 4.29 2.57 14.71
N ALA A 240 5.62 2.68 14.66
CA ALA A 240 6.29 3.63 13.79
C ALA A 240 5.98 3.33 12.31
N TRP A 241 6.07 2.06 11.90
CA TRP A 241 5.76 1.66 10.53
C TRP A 241 4.29 1.85 10.15
N LEU A 242 3.34 1.57 11.06
CA LEU A 242 1.92 1.87 10.85
C LEU A 242 1.68 3.37 10.68
N SER A 243 2.46 4.22 11.35
CA SER A 243 2.38 5.68 11.17
C SER A 243 2.86 6.12 9.78
N VAL A 244 3.89 5.45 9.22
CA VAL A 244 4.33 5.65 7.83
C VAL A 244 3.24 5.26 6.84
N CYS A 245 2.55 4.14 7.09
CA CYS A 245 1.42 3.69 6.28
C CYS A 245 0.27 4.72 6.34
N ALA A 246 -0.11 5.15 7.54
CA ALA A 246 -1.15 6.16 7.73
C ALA A 246 -0.83 7.47 7.00
N ALA A 247 0.40 7.96 7.10
CA ALA A 247 0.83 9.17 6.40
C ALA A 247 0.70 9.04 4.88
N SER A 248 0.93 7.85 4.32
CA SER A 248 0.75 7.61 2.88
C SER A 248 -0.73 7.64 2.49
N VAL A 249 -1.63 7.12 3.33
CA VAL A 249 -3.09 7.20 3.12
C VAL A 249 -3.59 8.66 3.19
N TYR A 250 -3.17 9.40 4.22
CA TYR A 250 -3.62 10.79 4.44
C TYR A 250 -3.00 11.80 3.45
N ALA A 251 -1.78 11.55 2.96
CA ALA A 251 -1.17 12.39 1.93
C ALA A 251 -1.95 12.31 0.62
N ASP A 252 -2.43 11.11 0.26
CA ASP A 252 -3.29 10.90 -0.90
C ASP A 252 -4.66 11.58 -0.71
N ASP A 253 -5.28 11.45 0.47
CA ASP A 253 -6.56 12.11 0.78
C ASP A 253 -6.47 13.64 0.77
N ARG A 254 -5.40 14.24 1.33
CA ARG A 254 -5.19 15.70 1.25
C ARG A 254 -4.85 16.18 -0.15
N ALA A 255 -4.04 15.43 -0.90
CA ALA A 255 -3.77 15.74 -2.31
C ALA A 255 -5.06 15.71 -3.15
N ARG A 256 -5.98 14.79 -2.82
CA ARG A 256 -7.30 14.66 -3.44
C ARG A 256 -8.24 15.79 -3.04
N GLU A 257 -8.33 16.16 -1.77
CA GLU A 257 -9.13 17.30 -1.30
C GLU A 257 -8.68 18.61 -1.97
N LEU A 258 -7.36 18.80 -2.08
CA LEU A 258 -6.77 19.91 -2.83
C LEU A 258 -7.06 19.82 -4.33
N SER A 259 -7.17 18.62 -4.92
CA SER A 259 -7.49 18.41 -6.34
C SER A 259 -8.99 18.61 -6.65
N LEU A 260 -9.87 18.23 -5.74
CA LEU A 260 -11.31 18.50 -5.79
C LEU A 260 -11.59 19.99 -5.62
N GLN A 261 -10.88 20.67 -4.72
CA GLN A 261 -10.89 22.14 -4.62
C GLN A 261 -10.35 22.82 -5.90
N ARG A 262 -9.43 22.18 -6.62
CA ARG A 262 -8.88 22.64 -7.93
C ARG A 262 -9.80 22.35 -9.13
N SER A 263 -10.94 21.70 -8.93
CA SER A 263 -11.94 21.49 -9.99
C SER A 263 -12.73 22.75 -10.33
N GLY A 264 -12.48 23.87 -9.61
CA GLY A 264 -12.99 25.21 -9.89
C GLY A 264 -11.91 26.20 -10.34
N GLY A 265 -11.21 25.91 -11.44
CA GLY A 265 -10.29 26.85 -12.09
C GLY A 265 -8.85 26.32 -12.21
N ALA A 266 -8.26 26.52 -13.40
CA ALA A 266 -7.00 25.92 -13.83
C ALA A 266 -5.85 25.98 -12.79
N PRO A 267 -5.08 24.89 -12.61
CA PRO A 267 -3.99 24.85 -11.63
C PRO A 267 -2.74 25.57 -12.15
N PRO A 268 -1.93 26.21 -11.29
CA PRO A 268 -0.51 26.34 -11.56
C PRO A 268 0.18 25.02 -11.24
N ILE A 269 1.19 24.71 -12.05
CA ILE A 269 1.99 23.48 -12.04
C ILE A 269 2.89 23.45 -10.79
N GLY A 270 2.78 22.38 -9.98
CA GLY A 270 3.91 21.88 -9.16
C GLY A 270 4.16 22.44 -7.75
N GLY A 271 3.18 22.54 -6.84
CA GLY A 271 3.42 22.74 -5.39
C GLY A 271 4.26 24.00 -5.02
N LEU A 272 4.64 24.15 -3.73
CA LEU A 272 5.40 25.32 -3.26
C LEU A 272 6.74 25.47 -4.01
N ARG A 273 7.44 24.36 -4.26
CA ARG A 273 8.69 24.33 -5.02
C ARG A 273 8.53 24.88 -6.43
N GLY A 274 7.57 24.38 -7.20
CA GLY A 274 7.32 24.83 -8.58
C GLY A 274 6.86 26.27 -8.62
N ALA A 275 6.03 26.69 -7.67
CA ALA A 275 5.59 28.08 -7.56
C ALA A 275 6.75 29.04 -7.26
N ILE A 276 7.68 28.67 -6.37
CA ILE A 276 8.89 29.46 -6.09
C ILE A 276 9.75 29.58 -7.36
N LEU A 277 10.05 28.45 -8.02
CA LEU A 277 10.90 28.44 -9.21
C LEU A 277 10.28 29.24 -10.36
N GLN A 278 8.98 29.08 -10.63
CA GLN A 278 8.27 29.82 -11.67
C GLN A 278 8.27 31.33 -11.39
N ARG A 279 8.09 31.72 -10.13
CA ARG A 279 8.04 33.13 -9.74
C ARG A 279 9.43 33.77 -9.80
N LEU A 280 10.48 33.04 -9.44
CA LEU A 280 11.87 33.46 -9.61
C LEU A 280 12.29 33.54 -11.08
N GLU A 281 11.83 32.60 -11.91
CA GLU A 281 12.05 32.62 -13.37
C GLU A 281 11.38 33.84 -14.00
N SER A 282 10.15 34.15 -13.59
CA SER A 282 9.42 35.35 -14.04
C SER A 282 10.10 36.66 -13.61
N ALA A 283 10.77 36.68 -12.46
CA ALA A 283 11.52 37.84 -11.97
C ALA A 283 12.90 37.99 -12.62
N GLY A 284 13.41 36.93 -13.27
CA GLY A 284 14.69 36.91 -13.96
C GLY A 284 15.86 37.43 -13.11
N GLY A 285 16.75 38.19 -13.74
CA GLY A 285 17.96 38.73 -13.10
C GLY A 285 17.72 39.77 -11.99
N ALA A 286 16.49 40.25 -11.78
CA ALA A 286 16.20 41.16 -10.66
C ALA A 286 16.15 40.40 -9.32
N GLY A 287 15.59 39.20 -9.33
CA GLY A 287 15.36 38.37 -8.14
C GLY A 287 14.31 38.92 -7.19
N LEU A 288 13.86 38.08 -6.27
CA LEU A 288 12.76 38.37 -5.34
C LEU A 288 13.24 38.32 -3.89
N ALA A 289 12.74 39.22 -3.05
CA ALA A 289 12.92 39.09 -1.61
C ALA A 289 12.06 37.93 -1.08
N GLU A 290 12.42 37.36 0.06
CA GLU A 290 11.60 36.32 0.70
C GLU A 290 10.18 36.82 1.01
N GLY A 291 10.05 38.11 1.38
CA GLY A 291 8.76 38.78 1.58
C GLY A 291 7.84 38.74 0.35
N ASP A 292 8.42 38.76 -0.86
CA ASP A 292 7.68 38.70 -2.13
C ASP A 292 7.17 37.27 -2.45
N LEU A 293 7.58 36.27 -1.65
CA LEU A 293 7.25 34.86 -1.81
C LEU A 293 6.41 34.31 -0.65
N LEU A 294 6.19 35.08 0.42
CA LEU A 294 5.44 34.65 1.62
C LEU A 294 4.03 34.15 1.27
N ASP A 295 3.40 34.79 0.28
CA ASP A 295 2.07 34.42 -0.19
C ASP A 295 1.99 32.99 -0.74
N LEU A 296 3.10 32.43 -1.23
CA LEU A 296 3.18 31.06 -1.72
C LEU A 296 3.04 30.01 -0.60
N SER A 297 3.27 30.40 0.66
CA SER A 297 3.30 29.51 1.83
C SER A 297 2.21 29.79 2.87
N ARG A 298 1.12 30.49 2.48
CA ARG A 298 0.02 30.81 3.41
C ARG A 298 -0.53 29.53 4.09
N GLY A 299 -0.61 29.56 5.42
CA GLY A 299 -1.05 28.42 6.23
C GLY A 299 0.07 27.44 6.62
N ALA A 300 1.31 27.66 6.15
CA ALA A 300 2.50 26.91 6.53
C ALA A 300 3.74 27.82 6.45
N GLU A 301 3.75 28.88 7.25
CA GLU A 301 4.76 29.97 7.18
C GLU A 301 6.20 29.46 7.38
N ALA A 302 6.38 28.38 8.14
CA ALA A 302 7.68 27.72 8.32
C ALA A 302 8.17 26.96 7.07
N ALA A 303 7.32 26.72 6.07
CA ALA A 303 7.66 25.93 4.89
C ALA A 303 8.45 26.71 3.84
N LEU A 304 8.30 28.03 3.75
CA LEU A 304 9.01 28.84 2.76
C LEU A 304 10.52 28.93 3.03
N PRO A 305 10.99 29.26 4.26
CA PRO A 305 12.43 29.28 4.55
C PRO A 305 13.09 27.92 4.31
N ALA A 306 12.41 26.83 4.69
CA ALA A 306 12.87 25.47 4.45
C ALA A 306 12.97 25.14 2.95
N ALA A 307 11.95 25.50 2.16
CA ALA A 307 11.93 25.28 0.72
C ALA A 307 13.04 26.07 0.00
N LEU A 308 13.24 27.34 0.35
CA LEU A 308 14.32 28.17 -0.20
C LEU A 308 15.70 27.60 0.14
N THR A 309 15.89 27.16 1.39
CA THR A 309 17.14 26.51 1.84
C THR A 309 17.43 25.23 1.04
N MET A 310 16.42 24.38 0.84
CA MET A 310 16.57 23.15 0.07
C MET A 310 16.88 23.42 -1.41
N LEU A 311 16.20 24.39 -2.02
CA LEU A 311 16.46 24.76 -3.42
C LEU A 311 17.85 25.37 -3.61
N ALA A 312 18.34 26.12 -2.63
CA ALA A 312 19.69 26.64 -2.61
C ALA A 312 20.73 25.52 -2.48
N ALA A 313 20.51 24.57 -1.56
CA ALA A 313 21.38 23.41 -1.38
C ALA A 313 21.45 22.51 -2.64
N GLN A 314 20.37 22.48 -3.43
CA GLN A 314 20.32 21.79 -4.73
C GLN A 314 20.94 22.59 -5.89
N GLY A 315 21.37 23.83 -5.64
CA GLY A 315 21.94 24.72 -6.65
C GLY A 315 20.94 25.24 -7.68
N LEU A 316 19.63 25.15 -7.40
CA LEU A 316 18.56 25.61 -8.31
C LEU A 316 18.29 27.10 -8.18
N ILE A 317 18.52 27.66 -6.99
CA ILE A 317 18.40 29.09 -6.72
C ILE A 317 19.63 29.56 -5.95
N GLU A 318 19.92 30.85 -6.01
CA GLU A 318 20.97 31.50 -5.24
C GLU A 318 20.46 32.77 -4.58
N GLN A 319 21.09 33.18 -3.47
CA GLN A 319 20.78 34.44 -2.81
C GLN A 319 21.90 35.45 -3.08
N ARG A 320 21.56 36.58 -3.70
CA ARG A 320 22.49 37.70 -3.94
C ARG A 320 21.85 39.02 -3.49
N GLY A 321 22.53 39.74 -2.60
CA GLY A 321 22.04 41.03 -2.08
C GLY A 321 20.69 40.93 -1.36
N GLY A 322 20.43 39.83 -0.64
CA GLY A 322 19.17 39.58 0.08
C GLY A 322 18.00 39.14 -0.81
N ARG A 323 18.21 38.93 -2.11
CA ARG A 323 17.20 38.47 -3.07
C ARG A 323 17.54 37.09 -3.61
N TRP A 324 16.53 36.25 -3.74
CA TRP A 324 16.57 34.94 -4.37
C TRP A 324 16.47 35.05 -5.89
N ARG A 325 17.23 34.23 -6.62
CA ARG A 325 17.27 34.17 -8.09
C ARG A 325 17.40 32.74 -8.56
N GLY A 326 16.88 32.41 -9.74
CA GLY A 326 17.20 31.14 -10.39
C GLY A 326 18.67 31.06 -10.76
N SER A 327 19.30 29.90 -10.56
CA SER A 327 20.66 29.63 -11.00
C SER A 327 20.67 29.24 -12.48
N GLU A 328 21.60 29.78 -13.29
CA GLU A 328 21.71 29.48 -14.74
C GLU A 328 21.89 27.97 -15.04
N GLY A 329 22.33 27.17 -14.07
CA GLY A 329 22.42 25.71 -14.18
C GLY A 329 21.09 24.94 -14.06
N ALA A 330 20.00 25.59 -13.65
CA ALA A 330 18.69 24.96 -13.43
C ALA A 330 17.91 24.70 -14.73
N VAL A 331 18.12 25.54 -15.76
CA VAL A 331 17.38 25.49 -17.04
C VAL A 331 17.73 24.23 -17.87
N LEU A 332 18.91 23.64 -17.66
CA LEU A 332 19.34 22.43 -18.37
C LEU A 332 18.89 21.11 -17.72
N ARG A 333 18.36 21.14 -16.47
CA ARG A 333 17.99 19.91 -15.72
C ARG A 333 16.49 19.66 -15.59
N SER A 334 15.63 20.59 -16.06
CA SER A 334 14.16 20.41 -16.04
C SER A 334 13.59 19.82 -17.34
N ARG A 335 14.46 19.51 -18.33
CA ARG A 335 14.09 18.93 -19.63
C ARG A 335 14.70 17.54 -19.90
N ALA A 336 15.26 16.89 -18.88
CA ALA A 336 15.79 15.53 -18.97
C ALA A 336 14.99 14.59 -18.06
#